data_AF-A0A9W8I7J0-F1
#
_entry.id   AF-A0A9W8I7J0-F1
#
_cell.length_a   1.000
_cell.length_b   1.000
_cell.length_c   1.000
_cell.angle_alpha   90.00
_cell.angle_beta   90.00
_cell.angle_gamma   90.00
#
_symmetry.space_group_name_H-M   'P 1'
#
loop_
_entity.id
_entity.type
_entity.pdbx_description
1 polymer ?
#
loop_
_entity_poly.entity_id
_entity_poly.type
_entity_poly.pdbx_seq_one_letter_code
_entity_poly.pdbx_strand_id
1 'polypeptide(L)'
;MFGPFLTLLGLDDPSKTQPRPTPPTAATKTAEEQSQESDLKRKQIQQLSAYLNSPKVRGGGGARKRLVESVRQVSEVVIWSDRRNPELLSVCIEMGLHQHMLTLLQSRGKQQRWSPSDNAVTVQVLQTFSIILDSVSDTKFLYALLSNNFVNQLIAAPVDMDNEEVVSYYVAFLKALSLKLTADTIHFFCNERMDDFPLYTTAISLFDHPDSMVRVAVRAITLNVFRINDPQALDFVLHSPKCASFWEQIVCALKDSYDDAFRILVDMLPSRQHGSSAVATSQIDRARMSAAQGWAAIDQ
;
A
#
# COMPACT_ATOMS: atom_id res chain seq x y z
N MET A 1 9.27 2.70 -22.27
CA MET A 1 10.10 3.70 -21.56
C MET A 1 10.93 3.02 -20.45
N PHE A 2 11.85 2.12 -20.80
CA PHE A 2 12.72 1.43 -19.84
C PHE A 2 14.15 1.18 -20.39
N GLY A 3 14.60 2.01 -21.32
CA GLY A 3 15.97 1.98 -21.86
C GLY A 3 17.10 2.39 -20.90
N PRO A 4 16.92 3.21 -19.84
CA PRO A 4 18.06 3.65 -19.04
C PRO A 4 18.50 2.69 -17.91
N PHE A 5 17.88 1.51 -17.77
CA PHE A 5 18.12 0.65 -16.60
C PHE A 5 19.34 -0.28 -16.76
N LEU A 6 19.73 -0.62 -18.00
CA LEU A 6 20.88 -1.51 -18.26
C LEU A 6 22.23 -0.77 -18.24
N THR A 7 22.24 0.54 -18.50
CA THR A 7 23.45 1.36 -18.42
C THR A 7 23.92 1.57 -16.97
N LEU A 8 23.05 1.32 -15.98
CA LEU A 8 23.35 1.48 -14.55
C LEU A 8 24.05 0.26 -13.93
N LEU A 9 24.08 -0.89 -14.62
CA LEU A 9 24.68 -2.14 -14.12
C LEU A 9 26.14 -2.34 -14.54
N GLY A 10 26.74 -1.41 -15.29
CA GLY A 10 28.19 -1.35 -15.49
C GLY A 10 28.82 -2.59 -16.14
N LEU A 11 28.07 -3.30 -16.98
CA LEU A 11 28.60 -4.41 -17.77
C LEU A 11 29.06 -3.89 -19.14
N ASP A 12 30.19 -3.18 -19.16
CA ASP A 12 30.97 -2.93 -20.37
C ASP A 12 32.27 -3.74 -20.33
N ASP A 13 32.48 -4.51 -21.40
CA ASP A 13 33.72 -4.99 -22.03
C ASP A 13 34.99 -5.16 -21.15
N PRO A 14 35.51 -6.39 -20.95
CA PRO A 14 36.64 -6.68 -20.06
C PRO A 14 38.03 -6.19 -20.52
N SER A 15 38.13 -5.29 -21.50
CA SER A 15 39.40 -4.92 -22.14
C SER A 15 39.90 -3.48 -21.93
N LYS A 16 39.29 -2.66 -21.06
CA LYS A 16 39.78 -1.29 -20.77
C LYS A 16 39.82 -0.96 -19.28
N THR A 17 40.91 -1.29 -18.61
CA THR A 17 41.21 -0.87 -17.23
C THR A 17 41.78 0.57 -17.23
N GLN A 18 40.93 1.58 -17.04
CA GLN A 18 41.37 2.89 -16.54
C GLN A 18 41.43 2.85 -15.00
N PRO A 19 42.45 3.45 -14.35
CA PRO A 19 42.49 3.54 -12.90
C PRO A 19 41.33 4.41 -12.39
N ARG A 20 40.51 3.81 -11.53
CA ARG A 20 39.33 4.42 -10.91
C ARG A 20 39.77 5.63 -10.07
N PRO A 21 39.21 6.84 -10.25
CA PRO A 21 39.41 7.92 -9.31
C PRO A 21 38.86 7.49 -7.96
N THR A 22 39.63 7.70 -6.90
CA THR A 22 39.22 7.44 -5.51
C THR A 22 37.87 8.12 -5.24
N PRO A 23 36.89 7.42 -4.66
CA PRO A 23 35.62 8.04 -4.31
C PRO A 23 35.89 9.21 -3.35
N PRO A 24 35.17 10.34 -3.49
CA PRO A 24 35.28 11.41 -2.52
C PRO A 24 34.90 10.84 -1.16
N THR A 25 35.84 10.89 -0.22
CA THR A 25 35.62 10.56 1.20
C THR A 25 34.41 11.37 1.65
N ALA A 26 33.27 10.71 1.85
CA ALA A 26 32.11 11.32 2.48
C ALA A 26 32.58 11.80 3.85
N ALA A 27 32.73 13.12 4.02
CA ALA A 27 33.12 13.72 5.26
C ALA A 27 32.14 13.24 6.35
N THR A 28 32.63 12.38 7.24
CA THR A 28 31.89 11.97 8.42
C THR A 28 31.65 13.25 9.22
N LYS A 29 30.42 13.77 9.20
CA LYS A 29 30.04 14.97 9.95
C LYS A 29 30.55 14.86 11.39
N THR A 30 31.16 15.92 11.89
CA THR A 30 31.77 15.97 13.21
C THR A 30 30.74 15.61 14.28
N ALA A 31 31.13 14.94 15.37
CA ALA A 31 30.19 14.49 16.42
C ALA A 31 29.34 15.66 16.99
N GLU A 32 29.91 16.87 17.05
CA GLU A 32 29.21 18.10 17.43
C GLU A 32 28.13 18.51 16.43
N GLU A 33 28.37 18.39 15.12
CA GLU A 33 27.39 18.69 14.08
C GLU A 33 26.22 17.72 14.11
N GLN A 34 26.48 16.43 14.40
CA GLN A 34 25.43 15.42 14.55
C GLN A 34 24.56 15.67 15.79
N SER A 35 25.17 16.12 16.89
CA SER A 35 24.43 16.52 18.09
C SER A 35 23.54 17.74 17.81
N GLN A 36 24.09 18.78 17.15
CA GLN A 36 23.32 19.97 16.79
C GLN A 36 22.16 19.65 15.82
N GLU A 37 22.38 18.76 14.85
CA GLU A 37 21.34 18.31 13.92
C GLU A 37 20.24 17.53 14.66
N SER A 38 20.61 16.69 15.62
CA SER A 38 19.67 15.96 16.48
C SER A 38 18.82 16.92 17.33
N ASP A 39 19.42 17.97 17.90
CA ASP A 39 18.71 18.99 18.67
C ASP A 39 17.75 19.80 17.80
N LEU A 40 18.14 20.12 16.56
CA LEU A 40 17.27 20.78 15.60
C LEU A 40 16.07 19.89 15.24
N LYS A 41 16.30 18.60 14.98
CA LYS A 41 15.23 17.65 14.68
C LYS A 41 14.29 17.45 15.87
N ARG A 42 14.82 17.40 17.10
CA ARG A 42 14.01 17.38 18.33
C ARG A 42 13.10 18.61 18.44
N LYS A 43 13.63 19.81 18.18
CA LYS A 43 12.83 21.04 18.15
C LYS A 43 11.77 21.00 17.03
N GLN A 44 12.11 20.45 15.87
CA GLN A 44 11.17 20.27 14.76
C GLN A 44 10.01 19.33 15.16
N ILE A 45 10.28 18.22 15.85
CA ILE A 45 9.25 17.29 16.36
C ILE A 45 8.27 18.04 17.28
N GLN A 46 8.80 18.83 18.22
CA GLN A 46 7.98 19.60 19.17
C GLN A 46 7.13 20.65 18.46
N GLN A 47 7.68 21.36 17.48
CA GLN A 47 6.95 22.34 16.68
C GLN A 47 5.84 21.69 15.85
N LEU A 48 6.11 20.54 15.24
CA LEU A 48 5.12 19.77 14.48
C LEU A 48 3.99 19.29 15.39
N SER A 49 4.31 18.71 16.55
CA SER A 49 3.30 18.28 17.53
C SER A 49 2.42 19.45 17.98
N ALA A 50 3.03 20.57 18.37
CA ALA A 50 2.29 21.76 18.79
C ALA A 50 1.38 22.31 17.68
N TYR A 51 1.84 22.31 16.43
CA TYR A 51 1.05 22.75 15.29
C TYR A 51 -0.10 21.79 15.00
N LEU A 52 0.14 20.48 14.91
CA LEU A 52 -0.88 19.47 14.60
C LEU A 52 -1.95 19.36 15.68
N ASN A 53 -1.60 19.64 16.94
CA ASN A 53 -2.55 19.67 18.06
C ASN A 53 -3.37 20.97 18.12
N SER A 54 -2.99 22.02 17.39
CA SER A 54 -3.66 23.32 17.49
C SER A 54 -5.05 23.31 16.84
N PRO A 55 -6.11 23.77 17.55
CA PRO A 55 -7.48 23.78 17.02
C PRO A 55 -7.64 24.74 15.83
N LYS A 56 -6.77 25.76 15.71
CA LYS A 56 -6.82 26.78 14.64
C LYS A 56 -6.45 26.23 13.26
N VAL A 57 -5.80 25.07 13.20
CA VAL A 57 -5.37 24.44 11.93
C VAL A 57 -6.55 23.91 11.10
N ARG A 58 -7.74 23.78 11.71
CA ARG A 58 -8.92 23.17 11.10
C ARG A 58 -9.78 24.13 10.26
N GLY A 59 -9.48 25.44 10.22
CA GLY A 59 -10.43 26.47 9.77
C GLY A 59 -10.15 27.27 8.49
N GLY A 60 -9.05 27.08 7.74
CA GLY A 60 -8.77 27.95 6.57
C GLY A 60 -7.96 27.31 5.44
N GLY A 61 -8.21 27.72 4.18
CA GLY A 61 -7.59 27.15 2.98
C GLY A 61 -6.05 27.24 2.93
N GLY A 62 -5.48 28.37 3.37
CA GLY A 62 -4.02 28.50 3.54
C GLY A 62 -3.45 27.67 4.69
N ALA A 63 -4.24 27.42 5.74
CA ALA A 63 -3.87 26.54 6.84
C ALA A 63 -3.86 25.07 6.39
N ARG A 64 -4.70 24.68 5.43
CA ARG A 64 -4.74 23.30 4.92
C ARG A 64 -3.51 22.91 4.10
N LYS A 65 -2.99 23.80 3.23
CA LYS A 65 -1.73 23.53 2.51
C LYS A 65 -0.54 23.36 3.48
N ARG A 66 -0.46 24.22 4.49
CA ARG A 66 0.55 24.11 5.55
C ARG A 66 0.39 22.83 6.37
N LEU A 67 -0.85 22.42 6.64
CA LEU A 67 -1.15 21.16 7.32
C LEU A 67 -0.66 19.95 6.55
N VAL A 68 -0.98 19.87 5.24
CA VAL A 68 -0.48 18.81 4.35
C VAL A 68 1.05 18.75 4.40
N GLU A 69 1.72 19.89 4.25
CA GLU A 69 3.18 19.94 4.33
C GLU A 69 3.72 19.55 5.71
N SER A 70 3.04 19.91 6.79
CA SER A 70 3.44 19.51 8.15
C SER A 70 3.31 18.00 8.36
N VAL A 71 2.26 17.37 7.84
CA VAL A 71 2.07 15.92 7.87
C VAL A 71 3.13 15.21 7.00
N ARG A 72 3.52 15.79 5.87
CA ARG A 72 4.64 15.28 5.06
C ARG A 72 5.96 15.32 5.86
N GLN A 73 6.24 16.43 6.54
CA GLN A 73 7.44 16.58 7.36
C GLN A 73 7.52 15.59 8.52
N VAL A 74 6.38 15.08 9.04
CA VAL A 74 6.40 14.00 10.03
C VAL A 74 7.11 12.76 9.49
N SER A 75 6.80 12.32 8.25
CA SER A 75 7.50 11.18 7.66
C SER A 75 9.00 11.43 7.52
N GLU A 76 9.39 12.63 7.08
CA GLU A 76 10.78 13.01 6.90
C GLU A 76 11.57 12.93 8.21
N VAL A 77 11.00 13.48 9.29
CA VAL A 77 11.64 13.46 10.60
C VAL A 77 11.68 12.05 11.17
N VAL A 78 10.62 11.26 11.05
CA VAL A 78 10.59 9.87 11.52
C VAL A 78 11.64 9.01 10.80
N ILE A 79 11.74 9.13 9.47
CA ILE A 79 12.72 8.37 8.67
C ILE A 79 14.15 8.84 8.98
N TRP A 80 14.36 10.15 9.16
CA TRP A 80 15.66 10.68 9.57
C TRP A 80 16.05 10.13 10.95
N SER A 81 15.12 10.10 11.91
CA SER A 81 15.33 9.55 13.25
C SER A 81 15.72 8.07 13.19
N ASP A 82 14.99 7.24 12.44
CA ASP A 82 15.32 5.81 12.27
C ASP A 82 16.74 5.60 11.74
N ARG A 83 17.18 6.41 10.77
CA ARG A 83 18.48 6.25 10.10
C ARG A 83 19.67 6.86 10.85
N ARG A 84 19.44 7.89 11.68
CA ARG A 84 20.53 8.70 12.26
C ARG A 84 20.53 8.70 13.78
N ASN A 85 19.35 8.74 14.41
CA ASN A 85 19.22 8.82 15.86
C ASN A 85 17.90 8.18 16.34
N PRO A 86 17.87 6.85 16.56
CA PRO A 86 16.66 6.14 16.96
C PRO A 86 16.05 6.62 18.29
N GLU A 87 16.82 7.28 19.16
CA GLU A 87 16.31 7.88 20.40
C GLU A 87 15.31 9.02 20.13
N LEU A 88 15.26 9.58 18.92
CA LEU A 88 14.22 10.54 18.55
C LEU A 88 12.89 9.87 18.17
N LEU A 89 12.86 8.56 17.91
CA LEU A 89 11.63 7.84 17.62
C LEU A 89 10.73 7.75 18.86
N SER A 90 11.30 7.56 20.05
CA SER A 90 10.56 7.62 21.32
C SER A 90 9.93 9.00 21.51
N VAL A 91 10.67 10.07 21.20
CA VAL A 91 10.17 11.46 21.25
C VAL A 91 8.99 11.66 20.28
N CYS A 92 9.04 11.09 19.06
CA CYS A 92 7.92 11.16 18.11
C CYS A 92 6.64 10.51 18.67
N ILE A 93 6.78 9.39 19.40
CA ILE A 93 5.67 8.69 20.06
C ILE A 93 5.17 9.49 21.28
N GLU A 94 6.08 9.94 22.15
CA GLU A 94 5.77 10.74 23.35
C GLU A 94 5.04 12.04 23.00
N MET A 95 5.46 12.71 21.93
CA MET A 95 4.82 13.93 21.44
C MET A 95 3.53 13.66 20.65
N GLY A 96 3.12 12.39 20.53
CA GLY A 96 1.82 12.01 19.96
C GLY A 96 1.67 12.29 18.47
N LEU A 97 2.76 12.35 17.68
CA LEU A 97 2.67 12.69 16.25
C LEU A 97 1.72 11.76 15.50
N HIS A 98 1.78 10.46 15.78
CA HIS A 98 0.89 9.44 15.21
C HIS A 98 -0.58 9.67 15.63
N GLN A 99 -0.84 10.01 16.90
CA GLN A 99 -2.18 10.30 17.42
C GLN A 99 -2.78 11.57 16.81
N HIS A 100 -1.97 12.61 16.63
CA HIS A 100 -2.43 13.84 16.00
C HIS A 100 -2.85 13.59 14.54
N MET A 101 -2.08 12.80 13.78
CA MET A 101 -2.46 12.40 12.42
C MET A 101 -3.73 11.55 12.40
N LEU A 102 -3.90 10.60 13.33
CA LEU A 102 -5.16 9.84 13.47
C LEU A 102 -6.34 10.77 13.77
N THR A 103 -6.16 11.73 14.67
CA THR A 103 -7.20 12.71 15.02
C THR A 103 -7.61 13.55 13.81
N LEU A 104 -6.68 13.85 12.88
CA LEU A 104 -7.00 14.56 11.64
C LEU A 104 -7.96 13.77 10.74
N LEU A 105 -7.81 12.44 10.67
CA LEU A 105 -8.73 11.56 9.95
C LEU A 105 -10.09 11.49 10.67
N GLN A 106 -10.09 11.20 11.98
CA GLN A 106 -11.32 11.03 12.76
C GLN A 106 -12.17 12.30 12.86
N SER A 107 -11.54 13.47 12.84
CA SER A 107 -12.27 14.75 12.88
C SER A 107 -13.17 14.96 11.66
N ARG A 108 -13.00 14.17 10.58
CA ARG A 108 -13.77 14.29 9.32
C ARG A 108 -15.07 13.53 9.32
N GLY A 109 -15.15 12.40 10.02
CA GLY A 109 -16.39 11.62 10.10
C GLY A 109 -17.56 12.34 10.77
N LYS A 110 -17.32 13.52 11.36
CA LYS A 110 -18.37 14.39 11.92
C LYS A 110 -19.01 15.31 10.87
N GLN A 111 -18.44 15.41 9.67
CA GLN A 111 -18.93 16.28 8.60
C GLN A 111 -19.78 15.48 7.62
N GLN A 112 -20.90 16.05 7.20
CA GLN A 112 -21.88 15.38 6.34
C GLN A 112 -21.46 15.35 4.86
N ARG A 113 -20.42 16.12 4.48
CA ARG A 113 -19.92 16.21 3.10
C ARG A 113 -18.40 16.41 3.09
N TRP A 114 -17.72 15.64 2.23
CA TRP A 114 -16.28 15.75 2.00
C TRP A 114 -15.94 16.97 1.13
N SER A 115 -14.88 17.69 1.51
CA SER A 115 -14.29 18.76 0.70
C SER A 115 -13.03 18.26 -0.01
N PRO A 116 -12.68 18.77 -1.22
CA PRO A 116 -11.40 18.44 -1.86
C PRO A 116 -10.18 18.71 -0.95
N SER A 117 -10.26 19.76 -0.11
CA SER A 117 -9.19 20.08 0.85
C SER A 117 -9.10 19.08 2.00
N ASP A 118 -10.18 18.37 2.30
CA ASP A 118 -10.22 17.33 3.33
C ASP A 118 -9.62 16.05 2.78
N ASN A 119 -9.98 15.67 1.55
CA ASN A 119 -9.40 14.53 0.85
C ASN A 119 -7.89 14.69 0.68
N ALA A 120 -7.39 15.88 0.37
CA ALA A 120 -5.95 16.15 0.30
C ALA A 120 -5.22 15.89 1.63
N VAL A 121 -5.83 16.22 2.77
CA VAL A 121 -5.26 15.93 4.10
C VAL A 121 -5.32 14.44 4.40
N THR A 122 -6.44 13.78 4.09
CA THR A 122 -6.62 12.33 4.25
C THR A 122 -5.57 11.55 3.45
N VAL A 123 -5.44 11.86 2.16
CA VAL A 123 -4.42 11.28 1.26
C VAL A 123 -3.02 11.48 1.84
N GLN A 124 -2.68 12.69 2.28
CA GLN A 124 -1.38 12.96 2.85
C GLN A 124 -1.10 12.14 4.12
N VAL A 125 -2.09 11.98 5.01
CA VAL A 125 -1.93 11.17 6.23
C VAL A 125 -1.75 9.69 5.88
N LEU A 126 -2.58 9.14 4.99
CA LEU A 126 -2.48 7.74 4.54
C LEU A 126 -1.13 7.46 3.87
N GLN A 127 -0.68 8.39 3.03
CA GLN A 127 0.62 8.31 2.38
C GLN A 127 1.76 8.39 3.40
N THR A 128 1.70 9.33 4.36
CA THR A 128 2.71 9.47 5.42
C THR A 128 2.83 8.19 6.25
N PHE A 129 1.72 7.58 6.66
CA PHE A 129 1.77 6.30 7.37
C PHE A 129 2.30 5.17 6.49
N SER A 130 1.91 5.11 5.22
CA SER A 130 2.41 4.10 4.28
C SER A 130 3.94 4.18 4.14
N ILE A 131 4.49 5.38 4.00
CA ILE A 131 5.94 5.61 3.91
C ILE A 131 6.63 5.23 5.23
N ILE A 132 6.08 5.63 6.38
CA ILE A 132 6.64 5.29 7.70
C ILE A 132 6.69 3.77 7.87
N LEU A 133 5.60 3.08 7.55
CA LEU A 133 5.54 1.62 7.63
C LEU A 133 6.58 0.99 6.71
N ASP A 134 6.69 1.41 5.46
CA ASP A 134 7.64 0.83 4.51
C ASP A 134 9.11 1.11 4.87
N SER A 135 9.40 2.32 5.36
CA SER A 135 10.77 2.81 5.51
C SER A 135 11.41 2.57 6.87
N VAL A 136 10.63 2.50 7.95
CA VAL A 136 11.16 2.39 9.31
C VAL A 136 11.47 0.95 9.67
N SER A 137 12.66 0.73 10.23
CA SER A 137 13.16 -0.58 10.63
C SER A 137 13.14 -0.83 12.13
N ASP A 138 13.09 0.23 12.97
CA ASP A 138 13.07 0.08 14.42
C ASP A 138 11.82 -0.69 14.91
N THR A 139 12.07 -1.86 15.49
CA THR A 139 11.01 -2.76 15.94
C THR A 139 10.21 -2.17 17.10
N LYS A 140 10.87 -1.48 18.05
CA LYS A 140 10.17 -0.91 19.21
C LYS A 140 9.19 0.18 18.78
N PHE A 141 9.59 1.03 17.85
CA PHE A 141 8.74 2.07 17.26
C PHE A 141 7.58 1.46 16.47
N LEU A 142 7.82 0.43 15.65
CA LEU A 142 6.76 -0.26 14.92
C LEU A 142 5.74 -0.90 15.87
N TYR A 143 6.19 -1.57 16.93
CA TYR A 143 5.31 -2.14 17.94
C TYR A 143 4.51 -1.04 18.66
N ALA A 144 5.18 0.05 19.07
CA ALA A 144 4.50 1.19 19.69
C ALA A 144 3.42 1.78 18.77
N LEU A 145 3.72 1.88 17.46
CA LEU A 145 2.78 2.38 16.46
C LEU A 145 1.59 1.44 16.24
N LEU A 146 1.79 0.13 16.22
CA LEU A 146 0.70 -0.84 15.97
C LEU A 146 -0.15 -1.12 17.22
N SER A 147 0.44 -1.02 18.41
CA SER A 147 -0.17 -1.39 19.69
C SER A 147 -1.28 -0.42 20.16
N ASN A 148 -1.82 -0.68 21.35
CA ASN A 148 -2.86 0.14 22.00
C ASN A 148 -4.10 0.37 21.13
N ASN A 149 -4.46 -0.63 20.31
CA ASN A 149 -5.55 -0.56 19.35
C ASN A 149 -5.45 0.62 18.35
N PHE A 150 -4.26 1.23 18.21
CA PHE A 150 -4.07 2.38 17.33
C PHE A 150 -4.29 1.99 15.87
N VAL A 151 -3.71 0.85 15.44
CA VAL A 151 -3.83 0.40 14.07
C VAL A 151 -5.28 0.15 13.67
N ASN A 152 -6.08 -0.44 14.56
CA ASN A 152 -7.51 -0.69 14.29
C ASN A 152 -8.30 0.62 14.24
N GLN A 153 -7.97 1.60 15.09
CA GLN A 153 -8.57 2.94 14.99
C GLN A 153 -8.18 3.67 13.70
N LEU A 154 -6.96 3.42 13.21
CA LEU A 154 -6.47 4.00 11.97
C LEU A 154 -7.14 3.38 10.74
N ILE A 155 -7.33 2.06 10.74
CA ILE A 155 -8.10 1.36 9.70
C ILE A 155 -9.55 1.82 9.72
N ALA A 156 -10.19 1.88 10.89
CA ALA A 156 -11.59 2.31 11.04
C ALA A 156 -11.81 3.83 10.87
N ALA A 157 -10.77 4.60 10.60
CA ALA A 157 -10.90 6.03 10.42
C ALA A 157 -11.75 6.34 9.17
N PRO A 158 -12.64 7.35 9.23
CA PRO A 158 -13.51 7.69 8.12
C PRO A 158 -12.68 8.19 6.93
N VAL A 159 -12.99 7.67 5.74
CA VAL A 159 -12.38 8.04 4.46
C VAL A 159 -13.48 8.18 3.40
N ASP A 160 -13.24 9.04 2.40
CA ASP A 160 -14.15 9.27 1.27
C ASP A 160 -14.07 8.12 0.27
N MET A 161 -14.87 7.06 0.47
CA MET A 161 -14.86 5.87 -0.39
C MET A 161 -15.43 6.10 -1.80
N ASP A 162 -16.12 7.23 -2.01
CA ASP A 162 -16.62 7.62 -3.34
C ASP A 162 -15.53 8.29 -4.20
N ASN A 163 -14.39 8.64 -3.59
CA ASN A 163 -13.28 9.29 -4.27
C ASN A 163 -12.17 8.28 -4.62
N GLU A 164 -12.01 7.99 -5.91
CA GLU A 164 -11.05 6.99 -6.42
C GLU A 164 -9.60 7.25 -5.99
N GLU A 165 -9.18 8.52 -5.89
CA GLU A 165 -7.85 8.87 -5.41
C GLU A 165 -7.69 8.47 -3.94
N VAL A 166 -8.66 8.82 -3.09
CA VAL A 166 -8.65 8.47 -1.66
C VAL A 166 -8.64 6.95 -1.48
N VAL A 167 -9.48 6.21 -2.22
CA VAL A 167 -9.51 4.74 -2.19
C VAL A 167 -8.16 4.15 -2.58
N SER A 168 -7.52 4.67 -3.62
CA SER A 168 -6.20 4.20 -4.08
C SER A 168 -5.14 4.32 -2.98
N TYR A 169 -5.07 5.47 -2.30
CA TYR A 169 -4.15 5.67 -1.17
C TYR A 169 -4.53 4.85 0.06
N TYR A 170 -5.82 4.67 0.32
CA TYR A 170 -6.30 3.88 1.44
C TYR A 170 -5.94 2.40 1.27
N VAL A 171 -6.15 1.84 0.08
CA VAL A 171 -5.80 0.45 -0.23
C VAL A 171 -4.29 0.24 -0.24
N ALA A 172 -3.51 1.21 -0.73
CA ALA A 172 -2.05 1.18 -0.61
C ALA A 172 -1.60 1.17 0.86
N PHE A 173 -2.26 1.94 1.72
CA PHE A 173 -2.03 1.94 3.16
C PHE A 173 -2.39 0.60 3.81
N LEU A 174 -3.55 0.01 3.51
CA LEU A 174 -3.91 -1.33 3.99
C LEU A 174 -2.90 -2.39 3.53
N LYS A 175 -2.42 -2.28 2.29
CA LYS A 175 -1.34 -3.16 1.79
C LYS A 175 -0.06 -2.97 2.59
N ALA A 176 0.36 -1.74 2.88
CA ALA A 176 1.54 -1.46 3.70
C ALA A 176 1.42 -2.08 5.11
N LEU A 177 0.23 -2.00 5.72
CA LEU A 177 -0.06 -2.69 6.99
C LEU A 177 0.03 -4.21 6.87
N SER A 178 -0.53 -4.80 5.81
CA SER A 178 -0.50 -6.25 5.59
C SER A 178 0.92 -6.81 5.47
N LEU A 179 1.88 -6.00 5.00
CA LEU A 179 3.30 -6.37 4.92
C LEU A 179 3.98 -6.39 6.30
N LYS A 180 3.38 -5.80 7.33
CA LYS A 180 3.85 -5.81 8.72
C LYS A 180 3.22 -6.89 9.57
N LEU A 181 2.36 -7.72 8.99
CA LEU A 181 1.86 -8.92 9.64
C LEU A 181 2.99 -9.94 9.79
N THR A 182 3.12 -10.45 11.01
CA THR A 182 4.00 -11.52 11.45
C THR A 182 3.25 -12.34 12.49
N ALA A 183 3.78 -13.50 12.87
CA ALA A 183 3.21 -14.29 13.98
C ALA A 183 3.09 -13.45 15.27
N ASP A 184 4.02 -12.53 15.50
CA ASP A 184 4.04 -11.72 16.72
C ASP A 184 3.17 -10.46 16.63
N THR A 185 2.86 -9.95 15.43
CA THR A 185 2.15 -8.67 15.27
C THR A 185 0.68 -8.82 14.90
N ILE A 186 0.25 -10.00 14.43
CA ILE A 186 -1.12 -10.22 13.94
C ILE A 186 -2.18 -9.91 15.01
N HIS A 187 -1.90 -10.23 16.27
CA HIS A 187 -2.81 -9.96 17.39
C HIS A 187 -3.13 -8.47 17.59
N PHE A 188 -2.28 -7.53 17.14
CA PHE A 188 -2.60 -6.09 17.17
C PHE A 188 -3.72 -5.71 16.20
N PHE A 189 -3.89 -6.48 15.13
CA PHE A 189 -4.89 -6.25 14.08
C PHE A 189 -6.19 -7.02 14.33
N CYS A 190 -6.19 -7.93 15.30
CA CYS A 190 -7.36 -8.69 15.70
C CYS A 190 -7.96 -8.08 16.98
N ASN A 191 -9.28 -8.09 17.07
CA ASN A 191 -10.01 -7.74 18.27
C ASN A 191 -10.75 -8.99 18.78
N GLU A 192 -10.11 -9.72 19.69
CA GLU A 192 -10.63 -10.96 20.27
C GLU A 192 -12.03 -10.77 20.92
N ARG A 193 -12.29 -9.59 21.49
CA ARG A 193 -13.57 -9.33 22.20
C ARG A 193 -14.74 -9.14 21.26
N MET A 194 -14.49 -8.60 20.08
CA MET A 194 -15.52 -8.25 19.10
C MET A 194 -15.57 -9.23 17.93
N ASP A 195 -14.78 -10.30 17.99
CA ASP A 195 -14.52 -11.22 16.89
C ASP A 195 -14.34 -10.43 15.59
N ASP A 196 -13.26 -9.64 15.53
CA ASP A 196 -13.05 -8.70 14.44
C ASP A 196 -11.60 -8.67 13.98
N PHE A 197 -11.42 -8.51 12.67
CA PHE A 197 -10.12 -8.33 12.04
C PHE A 197 -10.22 -7.19 11.02
N PRO A 198 -10.20 -5.92 11.49
CA PRO A 198 -10.47 -4.74 10.65
C PRO A 198 -9.67 -4.67 9.35
N LEU A 199 -8.39 -5.07 9.38
CA LEU A 199 -7.55 -5.08 8.19
C LEU A 199 -8.10 -6.02 7.12
N TYR A 200 -8.50 -7.24 7.51
CA TYR A 200 -9.02 -8.24 6.59
C TYR A 200 -10.43 -7.91 6.12
N THR A 201 -11.34 -7.60 7.05
CA THR A 201 -12.75 -7.30 6.74
C THR A 201 -12.89 -6.08 5.84
N THR A 202 -12.06 -5.06 6.06
CA THR A 202 -12.08 -3.87 5.22
C THR A 202 -11.52 -4.16 3.83
N ALA A 203 -10.42 -4.92 3.73
CA ALA A 203 -9.85 -5.31 2.45
C ALA A 203 -10.84 -6.12 1.59
N ILE A 204 -11.47 -7.16 2.16
CA ILE A 204 -12.40 -8.02 1.40
C ILE A 204 -13.68 -7.29 0.98
N SER A 205 -14.07 -6.21 1.68
CA SER A 205 -15.20 -5.37 1.26
C SER A 205 -14.96 -4.69 -0.09
N LEU A 206 -13.70 -4.57 -0.52
CA LEU A 206 -13.25 -3.99 -1.78
C LEU A 206 -12.91 -5.03 -2.85
N PHE A 207 -13.27 -6.29 -2.65
CA PHE A 207 -12.91 -7.39 -3.55
C PHE A 207 -13.39 -7.18 -4.99
N ASP A 208 -14.62 -6.69 -5.17
CA ASP A 208 -15.24 -6.44 -6.48
C ASP A 208 -15.20 -4.94 -6.88
N HIS A 209 -14.17 -4.22 -6.44
CA HIS A 209 -14.01 -2.82 -6.80
C HIS A 209 -13.77 -2.67 -8.33
N PRO A 210 -14.33 -1.65 -9.02
CA PRO A 210 -14.19 -1.49 -10.47
C PRO A 210 -12.74 -1.31 -10.94
N ASP A 211 -11.91 -0.63 -10.15
CA ASP A 211 -10.48 -0.49 -10.43
C ASP A 211 -9.72 -1.81 -10.21
N SER A 212 -9.08 -2.29 -11.28
CA SER A 212 -8.23 -3.48 -11.27
C SER A 212 -7.06 -3.40 -10.28
N MET A 213 -6.45 -2.22 -10.08
CA MET A 213 -5.32 -2.07 -9.15
C MET A 213 -5.76 -2.26 -7.70
N VAL A 214 -6.96 -1.77 -7.35
CA VAL A 214 -7.58 -2.02 -6.04
C VAL A 214 -7.77 -3.52 -5.84
N ARG A 215 -8.36 -4.23 -6.82
CA ARG A 215 -8.55 -5.69 -6.72
C ARG A 215 -7.23 -6.45 -6.56
N VAL A 216 -6.17 -6.04 -7.27
CA VAL A 216 -4.83 -6.64 -7.11
C VAL A 216 -4.28 -6.44 -5.70
N ALA A 217 -4.44 -5.24 -5.14
CA ALA A 217 -3.99 -4.95 -3.79
C ALA A 217 -4.80 -5.71 -2.72
N VAL A 218 -6.12 -5.82 -2.88
CA VAL A 218 -6.98 -6.64 -2.00
C VAL A 218 -6.50 -8.09 -2.00
N ARG A 219 -6.28 -8.69 -3.17
CA ARG A 219 -5.74 -10.06 -3.27
C ARG A 219 -4.38 -10.20 -2.58
N ALA A 220 -3.49 -9.21 -2.74
CA ALA A 220 -2.21 -9.22 -2.05
C ALA A 220 -2.36 -9.16 -0.52
N ILE A 221 -3.29 -8.35 -0.01
CA ILE A 221 -3.61 -8.28 1.44
C ILE A 221 -4.14 -9.62 1.92
N THR A 222 -5.11 -10.20 1.21
CA THR A 222 -5.66 -11.53 1.51
C THR A 222 -4.55 -12.57 1.59
N LEU A 223 -3.69 -12.66 0.58
CA LEU A 223 -2.56 -13.60 0.57
C LEU A 223 -1.56 -13.35 1.72
N ASN A 224 -1.28 -12.10 2.05
CA ASN A 224 -0.41 -11.77 3.18
C ASN A 224 -0.98 -12.23 4.51
N VAL A 225 -2.31 -12.17 4.70
CA VAL A 225 -2.99 -12.69 5.88
C VAL A 225 -2.88 -14.22 5.96
N PHE A 226 -3.22 -14.93 4.86
CA PHE A 226 -3.10 -16.39 4.81
C PHE A 226 -1.66 -16.88 5.03
N ARG A 227 -0.66 -16.12 4.56
CA ARG A 227 0.76 -16.45 4.72
C ARG A 227 1.20 -16.57 6.19
N ILE A 228 0.57 -15.85 7.12
CA ILE A 228 0.95 -15.89 8.55
C ILE A 228 0.61 -17.25 9.17
N ASN A 229 -0.43 -17.92 8.68
CA ASN A 229 -0.90 -19.21 9.17
C ASN A 229 -1.21 -19.20 10.68
N ASP A 230 -1.75 -18.08 11.19
CA ASP A 230 -2.18 -17.96 12.58
C ASP A 230 -3.55 -18.65 12.78
N PRO A 231 -3.70 -19.55 13.78
CA PRO A 231 -4.94 -20.31 13.97
C PRO A 231 -6.17 -19.43 14.26
N GLN A 232 -6.03 -18.37 15.05
CA GLN A 232 -7.16 -17.52 15.42
C GLN A 232 -7.61 -16.65 14.23
N ALA A 233 -6.64 -16.09 13.50
CA ALA A 233 -6.93 -15.32 12.29
C ALA A 233 -7.57 -16.20 11.21
N LEU A 234 -7.09 -17.43 11.01
CA LEU A 234 -7.69 -18.37 10.06
C LEU A 234 -9.10 -18.79 10.45
N ASP A 235 -9.32 -19.05 11.75
CA ASP A 235 -10.67 -19.37 12.26
C ASP A 235 -11.65 -18.22 11.97
N PHE A 236 -11.24 -16.98 12.23
CA PHE A 236 -12.01 -15.80 11.88
C PHE A 236 -12.30 -15.71 10.38
N VAL A 237 -11.28 -15.88 9.54
CA VAL A 237 -11.41 -15.77 8.07
C VAL A 237 -12.38 -16.82 7.49
N LEU A 238 -12.38 -18.03 8.05
CA LEU A 238 -13.18 -19.16 7.54
C LEU A 238 -14.60 -19.19 8.11
N HIS A 239 -14.78 -18.84 9.38
CA HIS A 239 -16.06 -19.06 10.08
C HIS A 239 -16.81 -17.76 10.41
N SER A 240 -16.17 -16.59 10.36
CA SER A 240 -16.85 -15.35 10.70
C SER A 240 -17.90 -14.98 9.64
N PRO A 241 -19.14 -14.63 10.03
CA PRO A 241 -20.18 -14.21 9.09
C PRO A 241 -19.80 -12.93 8.32
N LYS A 242 -18.89 -12.11 8.86
CA LYS A 242 -18.35 -10.92 8.19
C LYS A 242 -17.59 -11.25 6.90
N CYS A 243 -17.07 -12.48 6.79
CA CYS A 243 -16.32 -12.97 5.64
C CYS A 243 -17.19 -13.76 4.64
N ALA A 244 -18.46 -14.05 4.96
CA ALA A 244 -19.30 -14.94 4.16
C ALA A 244 -19.51 -14.42 2.73
N SER A 245 -19.79 -13.13 2.56
CA SER A 245 -20.00 -12.51 1.25
C SER A 245 -18.78 -12.60 0.34
N PHE A 246 -17.58 -12.56 0.91
CA PHE A 246 -16.33 -12.72 0.16
C PHE A 246 -16.20 -14.14 -0.39
N TRP A 247 -16.54 -15.16 0.40
CA TRP A 247 -16.51 -16.56 -0.06
C TRP A 247 -17.56 -16.82 -1.14
N GLU A 248 -18.76 -16.26 -1.00
CA GLU A 248 -19.79 -16.31 -2.03
C GLU A 248 -19.30 -15.67 -3.33
N GLN A 249 -18.66 -14.49 -3.26
CA GLN A 249 -18.09 -13.81 -4.43
C GLN A 249 -16.98 -14.65 -5.10
N ILE A 250 -16.12 -15.32 -4.33
CA ILE A 250 -15.12 -16.23 -4.88
C ILE A 250 -15.79 -17.40 -5.61
N VAL A 251 -16.79 -18.03 -5.02
CA VAL A 251 -17.49 -19.16 -5.64
C VAL A 251 -18.18 -18.73 -6.93
N CYS A 252 -18.84 -17.58 -6.92
CA CYS A 252 -19.43 -17.00 -8.13
C CYS A 252 -18.39 -16.72 -9.21
N ALA A 253 -17.27 -16.06 -8.86
CA ALA A 253 -16.20 -15.77 -9.83
C ALA A 253 -15.56 -17.04 -10.41
N LEU A 254 -15.40 -18.09 -9.60
CA LEU A 254 -14.92 -19.39 -10.06
C LEU A 254 -15.91 -20.06 -11.02
N LYS A 255 -17.21 -19.98 -10.70
CA LYS A 255 -18.27 -20.51 -11.57
C LYS A 255 -18.30 -19.78 -12.91
N ASP A 256 -18.26 -18.45 -12.88
CA ASP A 256 -18.27 -17.63 -14.10
C ASP A 256 -17.04 -17.94 -14.97
N SER A 257 -15.86 -18.07 -14.36
CA SER A 257 -14.64 -18.48 -15.08
C SER A 257 -14.73 -19.89 -15.66
N TYR A 258 -15.39 -20.82 -14.97
CA TYR A 258 -15.64 -22.17 -15.48
C TYR A 258 -16.62 -22.15 -16.66
N ASP A 259 -17.72 -21.43 -16.54
CA ASP A 259 -18.74 -21.32 -17.59
C ASP A 259 -18.18 -20.66 -18.86
N ASP A 260 -17.34 -19.63 -18.72
CA ASP A 260 -16.62 -19.02 -19.84
C ASP A 260 -15.64 -20.00 -20.50
N ALA A 261 -14.84 -20.72 -19.71
CA ALA A 261 -13.92 -21.73 -20.24
C ALA A 261 -14.67 -22.87 -20.95
N PHE A 262 -15.80 -23.31 -20.40
CA PHE A 262 -16.66 -24.32 -21.00
C PHE A 262 -17.26 -23.83 -22.33
N ARG A 263 -17.77 -22.58 -22.37
CA ARG A 263 -18.28 -21.98 -23.61
C ARG A 263 -17.21 -21.90 -24.69
N ILE A 264 -16.00 -21.44 -24.34
CA ILE A 264 -14.87 -21.41 -25.28
C ILE A 264 -14.56 -22.82 -25.80
N LEU A 265 -14.58 -23.83 -24.94
CA LEU A 265 -14.32 -25.21 -25.34
C LEU A 265 -15.41 -25.76 -26.27
N VAL A 266 -16.68 -25.45 -26.02
CA VAL A 266 -17.81 -25.83 -26.88
C VAL A 266 -17.76 -25.12 -28.22
N ASP A 267 -17.47 -23.83 -28.25
CA ASP A 267 -17.34 -23.04 -29.49
C ASP A 267 -16.12 -23.48 -30.34
N MET A 268 -15.09 -24.02 -29.69
CA MET A 268 -13.90 -24.58 -30.35
C MET A 268 -14.09 -26.02 -30.84
N LEU A 269 -15.17 -26.73 -30.43
CA LEU A 269 -15.51 -28.03 -31.01
C LEU A 269 -16.05 -27.78 -32.43
N PRO A 270 -15.37 -28.26 -33.49
CA PRO A 270 -15.84 -28.04 -34.84
C PRO A 270 -17.23 -28.63 -34.98
N SER A 271 -18.18 -27.82 -35.44
CA SER A 271 -19.42 -28.30 -36.04
C SER A 271 -19.05 -29.46 -36.97
N ARG A 272 -19.37 -30.70 -36.58
CA ARG A 272 -19.33 -31.88 -37.45
C ARG A 272 -20.40 -31.64 -38.53
N GLN A 273 -20.13 -30.73 -39.46
CA GLN A 273 -20.84 -30.68 -40.71
C GLN A 273 -20.49 -31.96 -41.45
N HIS A 274 -21.45 -32.88 -41.44
CA HIS A 274 -21.51 -33.96 -42.41
C HIS A 274 -21.37 -33.34 -43.79
N GLY A 275 -20.44 -33.92 -44.57
CA GLY A 275 -19.86 -33.26 -45.73
C GLY A 275 -20.87 -32.93 -46.82
N SER A 276 -20.57 -31.88 -47.56
CA SER A 276 -20.18 -32.01 -48.98
C SER A 276 -19.74 -30.66 -49.49
N SER A 277 -18.44 -30.53 -49.73
CA SER A 277 -17.83 -29.97 -50.94
C SER A 277 -16.49 -29.34 -50.58
N ALA A 278 -15.45 -29.90 -51.15
CA ALA A 278 -14.13 -29.32 -51.21
C ALA A 278 -14.16 -27.93 -51.89
N VAL A 279 -13.02 -27.21 -51.77
CA VAL A 279 -12.62 -25.96 -52.45
C VAL A 279 -12.96 -24.70 -51.62
N ALA A 280 -12.06 -23.82 -51.17
CA ALA A 280 -10.67 -23.54 -51.52
C ALA A 280 -9.87 -23.05 -50.30
N THR A 281 -8.73 -23.68 -50.06
CA THR A 281 -7.69 -23.23 -49.13
C THR A 281 -6.71 -22.33 -49.89
N SER A 282 -6.85 -21.01 -49.82
CA SER A 282 -5.70 -20.09 -49.94
C SER A 282 -6.17 -18.64 -49.78
N GLN A 283 -5.71 -17.99 -48.70
CA GLN A 283 -5.35 -16.56 -48.58
C GLN A 283 -5.75 -15.94 -47.24
N ILE A 284 -6.75 -16.49 -46.53
CA ILE A 284 -7.20 -15.89 -45.25
C ILE A 284 -6.36 -16.37 -44.05
N ASP A 285 -5.83 -17.59 -44.08
CA ASP A 285 -5.04 -18.14 -42.96
C ASP A 285 -3.63 -17.57 -42.82
N ARG A 286 -3.04 -17.03 -43.89
CA ARG A 286 -1.70 -16.42 -43.83
C ARG A 286 -1.68 -15.09 -43.06
N ALA A 287 -2.78 -14.34 -43.08
CA ALA A 287 -2.86 -13.05 -42.38
C ALA A 287 -3.03 -13.22 -40.85
N ARG A 288 -3.71 -14.28 -40.41
CA ARG A 288 -3.93 -14.54 -38.98
C ARG A 288 -2.72 -15.17 -38.27
N MET A 289 -1.94 -16.00 -38.97
CA MET A 289 -0.72 -16.57 -38.37
C MET A 289 0.44 -15.57 -38.22
N SER A 290 0.49 -14.54 -39.07
CA SER A 290 1.50 -13.46 -38.93
C SER A 290 1.27 -12.59 -37.70
N ALA A 291 0.02 -12.42 -37.24
CA ALA A 291 -0.29 -11.62 -36.05
C ALA A 291 0.01 -12.37 -34.73
N ALA A 292 -0.08 -13.71 -34.74
CA ALA A 292 0.20 -14.55 -33.59
C ALA A 292 1.72 -14.68 -33.29
N GLN A 293 2.59 -14.50 -34.28
CA GLN A 293 4.04 -14.58 -34.10
C GLN A 293 4.67 -13.29 -33.51
N GLY A 294 3.94 -12.17 -33.50
CA GLY A 294 4.43 -10.90 -32.94
C GLY A 294 4.35 -10.80 -31.40
N TRP A 295 3.57 -11.67 -30.75
CA TRP A 295 3.38 -11.63 -29.29
C TRP A 295 4.33 -12.58 -28.53
N ALA A 296 4.98 -13.52 -29.22
CA ALA A 296 5.89 -14.49 -28.61
C ALA A 296 7.37 -14.04 -28.56
N ALA A 297 7.67 -12.79 -28.95
CA ALA A 297 9.04 -12.27 -29.06
C ALA A 297 9.30 -11.01 -28.20
N ILE A 298 8.43 -10.74 -27.20
CA ILE A 298 8.65 -9.69 -26.19
C ILE A 298 8.60 -10.36 -24.82
N ASP A 299 9.62 -11.18 -24.55
CA ASP A 299 10.17 -11.49 -23.22
C ASP A 299 11.26 -12.57 -23.40
N GLN A 300 12.44 -12.12 -23.84
CA GLN A 300 13.75 -12.71 -23.54
C GLN A 300 14.71 -11.56 -23.22
#